data_AF-A0A936R0G8-F1
#
_entry.id   AF-A0A936R0G8-F1
#
_cell.length_a   1.000
_cell.length_b   1.000
_cell.length_c   1.000
_cell.angle_alpha   90.00
_cell.angle_beta   90.00
_cell.angle_gamma   90.00
#
_symmetry.space_group_name_H-M   'P 1'
#
loop_
_entity.id
_entity.type
_entity.pdbx_description
1 polymer ?
#
loop_
_entity_poly.entity_id
_entity_poly.type
_entity_poly.pdbx_seq_one_letter_code
_entity_poly.pdbx_strand_id
1 'polypeptide(L)'
;MTKENPSGGIPGRGFPRRVYPARVIGVGLGFISVAGVFVSAGAPPWAWLLLILNGFVWPHIAFVSARRAADPSRAERHNLMIDALAGGFWVALMQFNMLPSALLLAMLSMDNMALGGMRLFLRGLLAHLTGIATGVLLAGWAPAPVTNAREILFCLPFLLIYPQLVGNITFQLAQRLDAEKRSLLQRTRIDALTGLWNRGYWQERALAELSRSQRQGAPAVLVIADIDHFKNINDHFGHGVGDQVLRRLSALLQKELRISDLLCRYGGEEFAMVLPDTDNVGALAIIERLRDTVMRCDLGPDYPGRVTVSFGLAQLGPAIADLPAWIEAADTALYQAKQAGRNRSVVYGSQDPVSSAG
;
A
#
# COMPACT_ATOMS: atom_id res chain seq x y z
N MET A 1 12.84 -22.92 12.83
CA MET A 1 11.41 -22.89 13.21
C MET A 1 10.74 -21.71 12.54
N THR A 2 10.29 -21.93 11.31
CA THR A 2 9.57 -20.98 10.47
C THR A 2 8.12 -20.86 10.96
N LYS A 3 7.71 -19.67 11.40
CA LYS A 3 6.29 -19.37 11.66
C LYS A 3 5.56 -19.36 10.32
N GLU A 4 4.72 -20.36 10.11
CA GLU A 4 3.77 -20.43 9.00
C GLU A 4 2.85 -19.21 8.99
N ASN A 5 2.74 -18.61 7.81
CA ASN A 5 1.84 -17.52 7.49
C ASN A 5 0.44 -18.12 7.24
N PRO A 6 -0.61 -17.81 8.03
CA PRO A 6 -1.92 -18.47 7.90
C PRO A 6 -2.79 -17.80 6.83
N SER A 7 -2.25 -17.62 5.62
CA SER A 7 -2.97 -17.01 4.48
C SER A 7 -3.10 -17.94 3.27
N GLY A 8 -3.24 -19.25 3.52
CA GLY A 8 -3.67 -20.25 2.52
C GLY A 8 -5.19 -20.33 2.34
N GLY A 9 -5.92 -19.22 2.46
CA GLY A 9 -7.38 -19.20 2.35
C GLY A 9 -7.85 -18.91 0.93
N ILE A 10 -8.71 -19.76 0.37
CA ILE A 10 -9.41 -19.52 -0.91
C ILE A 10 -10.01 -18.09 -0.91
N PRO A 11 -9.76 -17.27 -1.95
CA PRO A 11 -10.26 -15.90 -2.02
C PRO A 11 -11.79 -15.88 -1.84
N GLY A 12 -12.26 -15.09 -0.86
CA GLY A 12 -13.69 -14.92 -0.57
C GLY A 12 -14.20 -15.52 0.73
N ARG A 13 -13.53 -16.51 1.34
CA ARG A 13 -14.00 -17.11 2.61
C ARG A 13 -13.98 -16.14 3.81
N GLY A 14 -13.13 -15.12 3.77
CA GLY A 14 -13.09 -14.07 4.80
C GLY A 14 -14.19 -13.02 4.67
N PHE A 15 -14.90 -12.98 3.53
CA PHE A 15 -15.89 -11.93 3.25
C PHE A 15 -17.09 -11.97 4.20
N PRO A 16 -17.76 -13.11 4.47
CA PRO A 16 -18.89 -13.14 5.40
C PRO A 16 -18.51 -12.76 6.84
N ARG A 17 -17.29 -13.09 7.28
CA ARG A 17 -16.79 -12.72 8.63
C ARG A 17 -16.59 -11.21 8.79
N ARG A 18 -16.26 -10.50 7.71
CA ARG A 18 -16.09 -9.04 7.73
C ARG A 18 -17.43 -8.31 7.70
N VAL A 19 -18.42 -8.83 6.97
CA VAL A 19 -19.74 -8.21 6.82
C VAL A 19 -20.61 -8.42 8.06
N TYR A 20 -20.53 -9.59 8.69
CA TYR A 20 -21.37 -9.98 9.83
C TYR A 20 -21.51 -8.93 10.95
N PRO A 21 -20.43 -8.37 11.54
CA PRO A 21 -20.58 -7.40 12.63
C PRO A 21 -21.28 -6.12 12.16
N ALA A 22 -20.99 -5.64 10.95
CA ALA A 22 -21.65 -4.47 10.37
C ALA A 22 -23.15 -4.75 10.13
N ARG A 23 -23.51 -5.94 9.61
CA ARG A 23 -24.92 -6.34 9.45
C ARG A 23 -25.64 -6.38 10.78
N VAL A 24 -25.10 -7.06 11.80
CA VAL A 24 -25.75 -7.18 13.13
C VAL A 24 -26.02 -5.81 13.74
N ILE A 25 -25.03 -4.91 13.69
CA ILE A 25 -25.20 -3.54 14.22
C ILE A 25 -26.21 -2.76 13.36
N GLY A 26 -26.10 -2.82 12.03
CA GLY A 26 -26.98 -2.10 11.10
C GLY A 26 -28.44 -2.51 11.24
N VAL A 27 -28.75 -3.81 11.18
CA VAL A 27 -30.14 -4.29 11.34
C VAL A 27 -30.66 -4.11 12.77
N GLY A 28 -29.78 -4.12 13.78
CA GLY A 28 -30.16 -3.84 15.18
C GLY A 28 -30.54 -2.37 15.40
N LEU A 29 -29.77 -1.43 14.83
CA LEU A 29 -30.13 -0.01 14.82
C LEU A 29 -31.39 0.24 13.99
N GLY A 30 -31.54 -0.46 12.87
CA GLY A 30 -32.76 -0.48 12.06
C GLY A 30 -33.99 -0.97 12.84
N PHE A 31 -33.85 -2.05 13.61
CA PHE A 31 -34.90 -2.57 14.49
C PHE A 31 -35.42 -1.50 15.44
N ILE A 32 -34.53 -0.78 16.13
CA ILE A 32 -34.91 0.28 17.07
C ILE A 32 -35.69 1.39 16.36
N SER A 33 -35.25 1.77 15.15
CA SER A 33 -35.88 2.84 14.36
C SER A 33 -37.29 2.44 13.88
N VAL A 34 -37.45 1.21 13.37
CA VAL A 34 -38.75 0.69 12.92
C VAL A 34 -39.69 0.47 14.11
N ALA A 35 -39.18 -0.07 15.22
CA ALA A 35 -39.94 -0.28 16.44
C ALA A 35 -40.56 1.02 16.98
N GLY A 36 -39.82 2.14 16.89
CA GLY A 36 -40.33 3.46 17.27
C GLY A 36 -41.60 3.84 16.51
N VAL A 37 -41.63 3.61 15.20
CA VAL A 37 -42.82 3.86 14.36
C VAL A 37 -43.94 2.88 14.71
N PHE A 38 -43.63 1.61 14.91
CA PHE A 38 -44.63 0.58 15.22
C PHE A 38 -45.34 0.82 16.54
N VAL A 39 -44.64 1.34 17.56
CA VAL A 39 -45.25 1.75 18.83
C VAL A 39 -46.20 2.93 18.62
N SER A 40 -45.81 3.93 17.84
CA SER A 40 -46.67 5.09 17.56
C SER A 40 -47.90 4.73 16.71
N ALA A 41 -47.72 3.88 15.70
CA ALA A 41 -48.75 3.52 14.73
C ALA A 41 -49.67 2.37 15.19
N GLY A 42 -49.37 1.73 16.32
CA GLY A 42 -50.14 0.58 16.81
C GLY A 42 -50.03 -0.64 15.88
N ALA A 43 -48.80 -0.97 15.44
CA ALA A 43 -48.58 -2.03 14.46
C ALA A 43 -49.07 -3.41 14.95
N PRO A 44 -49.60 -4.25 14.04
CA PRO A 44 -50.15 -5.55 14.40
C PRO A 44 -49.06 -6.54 14.88
N PRO A 45 -49.41 -7.55 15.71
CA PRO A 45 -48.43 -8.48 16.29
C PRO A 45 -47.58 -9.25 15.26
N TRP A 46 -48.13 -9.56 14.09
CA TRP A 46 -47.39 -10.26 13.04
C TRP A 46 -46.23 -9.41 12.50
N ALA A 47 -46.38 -8.08 12.44
CA ALA A 47 -45.34 -7.18 11.96
C ALA A 47 -44.17 -7.12 12.95
N TRP A 48 -44.48 -7.13 14.26
CA TRP A 48 -43.48 -7.25 15.33
C TRP A 48 -42.70 -8.57 15.25
N LEU A 49 -43.39 -9.69 15.02
CA LEU A 49 -42.73 -10.98 14.86
C LEU A 49 -41.73 -10.95 13.69
N LEU A 50 -42.16 -10.45 12.52
CA LEU A 50 -41.27 -10.31 11.36
C LEU A 50 -40.08 -9.39 11.64
N LEU A 51 -40.30 -8.29 12.36
CA LEU A 51 -39.24 -7.34 12.71
C LEU A 51 -38.20 -7.98 13.64
N ILE A 52 -38.63 -8.77 14.62
CA ILE A 52 -37.74 -9.53 15.51
C ILE A 52 -36.93 -10.57 14.72
N LEU A 53 -37.58 -11.30 13.82
CA LEU A 53 -36.91 -12.28 12.97
C LEU A 53 -35.86 -11.60 12.06
N ASN A 54 -36.18 -10.45 11.47
CA ASN A 54 -35.25 -9.71 10.62
C ASN A 54 -34.10 -9.06 11.41
N GLY A 55 -34.37 -8.49 12.59
CA GLY A 55 -33.37 -7.80 13.39
C GLY A 55 -32.39 -8.73 14.10
N PHE A 56 -32.86 -9.88 14.58
CA PHE A 56 -32.08 -10.74 15.48
C PHE A 56 -31.80 -12.14 14.97
N VAL A 57 -32.59 -12.67 14.02
CA VAL A 57 -32.39 -14.05 13.53
C VAL A 57 -31.70 -14.05 12.17
N TRP A 58 -32.17 -13.19 11.27
CA TRP A 58 -31.68 -13.10 9.90
C TRP A 58 -30.15 -12.88 9.77
N PRO A 59 -29.49 -12.00 10.55
CA PRO A 59 -28.04 -11.79 10.41
C PRO A 59 -27.22 -13.06 10.66
N HIS A 60 -27.67 -13.91 11.58
CA HIS A 60 -27.04 -15.19 11.89
C HIS A 60 -27.31 -16.22 10.80
N ILE A 61 -28.55 -16.27 10.28
CA ILE A 61 -28.90 -17.13 9.15
C ILE A 61 -28.05 -16.77 7.92
N ALA A 62 -28.00 -15.49 7.58
CA ALA A 62 -27.21 -14.98 6.45
C ALA A 62 -25.73 -15.35 6.60
N PHE A 63 -25.15 -15.18 7.79
CA PHE A 63 -23.77 -15.55 8.07
C PHE A 63 -23.50 -17.05 7.92
N VAL A 64 -24.35 -17.90 8.50
CA VAL A 64 -24.20 -19.36 8.42
C VAL A 64 -24.38 -19.84 6.98
N SER A 65 -25.39 -19.30 6.27
CA SER A 65 -25.66 -19.58 4.86
C SER A 65 -24.45 -19.24 3.99
N ALA A 66 -23.91 -18.02 4.11
CA ALA A 66 -22.76 -17.60 3.32
C ALA A 66 -21.49 -18.41 3.64
N ARG A 67 -21.29 -18.83 4.90
CA ARG A 67 -20.15 -19.67 5.28
C ARG A 67 -20.23 -21.10 4.75
N ARG A 68 -21.43 -21.66 4.61
CA ARG A 68 -21.65 -23.03 4.14
C ARG A 68 -21.73 -23.12 2.60
N ALA A 69 -21.89 -21.99 1.92
CA ALA A 69 -21.97 -21.94 0.47
C ALA A 69 -20.64 -22.32 -0.21
N ALA A 70 -20.76 -22.96 -1.38
CA ALA A 70 -19.61 -23.27 -2.24
C ALA A 70 -18.85 -22.00 -2.69
N ASP A 71 -19.59 -20.91 -2.94
CA ASP A 71 -19.06 -19.56 -3.15
C ASP A 71 -19.60 -18.60 -2.07
N PRO A 72 -18.81 -18.39 -0.99
CA PRO A 72 -19.20 -17.51 0.11
C PRO A 72 -19.41 -16.05 -0.30
N SER A 73 -18.66 -15.56 -1.29
CA SER A 73 -18.76 -14.16 -1.72
C SER A 73 -20.06 -13.91 -2.47
N ARG A 74 -20.43 -14.83 -3.37
CA ARG A 74 -21.69 -14.76 -4.10
C ARG A 74 -22.89 -14.94 -3.18
N ALA A 75 -22.82 -15.88 -2.24
CA ALA A 75 -23.88 -16.08 -1.25
C ALA A 75 -24.08 -14.83 -0.37
N GLU A 76 -23.00 -14.19 0.05
CA GLU A 76 -23.09 -12.97 0.85
C GLU A 76 -23.69 -11.80 0.05
N ARG A 77 -23.33 -11.65 -1.23
CA ARG A 77 -23.98 -10.66 -2.12
C ARG A 77 -25.47 -10.93 -2.29
N HIS A 78 -25.89 -12.18 -2.30
CA HIS A 78 -27.31 -12.53 -2.34
C HIS A 78 -28.02 -12.12 -1.03
N ASN A 79 -27.41 -12.38 0.12
CA ASN A 79 -27.95 -11.94 1.41
C ASN A 79 -28.11 -10.41 1.48
N LEU A 80 -27.18 -9.64 0.93
CA LEU A 80 -27.30 -8.18 0.83
C LEU A 80 -28.49 -7.72 -0.02
N MET A 81 -28.90 -8.49 -1.04
CA MET A 81 -30.11 -8.19 -1.81
C MET A 81 -31.37 -8.47 -1.00
N ILE A 82 -31.36 -9.48 -0.14
CA ILE A 82 -32.45 -9.74 0.80
C ILE A 82 -32.53 -8.61 1.83
N ASP A 83 -31.38 -8.12 2.33
CA ASP A 83 -31.33 -6.95 3.22
C ASP A 83 -31.95 -5.72 2.55
N ALA A 84 -31.60 -5.44 1.29
CA ALA A 84 -32.16 -4.33 0.53
C ALA A 84 -33.67 -4.48 0.30
N LEU A 85 -34.14 -5.67 -0.07
CA LEU A 85 -35.56 -5.95 -0.21
C LEU A 85 -36.31 -5.72 1.11
N ALA A 86 -35.78 -6.24 2.22
CA ALA A 86 -36.34 -6.02 3.55
C ALA A 86 -36.39 -4.53 3.91
N GLY A 87 -35.34 -3.76 3.60
CA GLY A 87 -35.32 -2.31 3.77
C GLY A 87 -36.48 -1.62 3.07
N GLY A 88 -36.75 -1.96 1.81
CA GLY A 88 -37.88 -1.41 1.07
C GLY A 88 -39.23 -1.84 1.65
N PHE A 89 -39.34 -3.11 2.07
CA PHE A 89 -40.54 -3.63 2.72
C PHE A 89 -40.86 -2.87 4.02
N TRP A 90 -39.85 -2.58 4.85
CA TRP A 90 -40.04 -1.81 6.07
C TRP A 90 -40.48 -0.37 5.82
N VAL A 91 -40.00 0.28 4.75
CA VAL A 91 -40.48 1.62 4.36
C VAL A 91 -42.00 1.64 4.17
N ALA A 92 -42.55 0.63 3.49
CA ALA A 92 -43.98 0.53 3.28
C ALA A 92 -44.75 0.23 4.59
N LEU A 93 -44.25 -0.69 5.43
CA LEU A 93 -44.88 -1.03 6.72
C LEU A 93 -44.82 0.11 7.74
N MET A 94 -43.81 0.98 7.64
CA MET A 94 -43.73 2.23 8.41
C MET A 94 -44.58 3.35 7.81
N GLN A 95 -45.45 3.06 6.84
CA GLN A 95 -46.28 4.06 6.17
C GLN A 95 -45.44 5.21 5.59
N PHE A 96 -44.25 4.92 5.06
CA PHE A 96 -43.34 5.92 4.49
C PHE A 96 -42.89 7.01 5.47
N ASN A 97 -42.81 6.70 6.77
CA ASN A 97 -42.27 7.63 7.78
C ASN A 97 -40.88 8.14 7.37
N MET A 98 -40.72 9.46 7.27
CA MET A 98 -39.65 10.07 6.47
C MET A 98 -38.23 9.75 6.99
N LEU A 99 -37.94 10.02 8.26
CA LEU A 99 -36.60 9.86 8.82
C LEU A 99 -36.15 8.38 8.92
N PRO A 100 -36.90 7.46 9.56
CA PRO A 100 -36.53 6.05 9.63
C PRO A 100 -36.39 5.40 8.25
N SER A 101 -37.27 5.77 7.30
CA SER A 101 -37.19 5.26 5.91
C SER A 101 -35.92 5.74 5.22
N ALA A 102 -35.59 7.03 5.31
CA ALA A 102 -34.36 7.57 4.75
C ALA A 102 -33.11 6.92 5.34
N LEU A 103 -33.09 6.69 6.67
CA LEU A 103 -31.97 6.03 7.36
C LEU A 103 -31.76 4.60 6.88
N LEU A 104 -32.83 3.79 6.81
CA LEU A 104 -32.73 2.40 6.34
C LEU A 104 -32.26 2.31 4.89
N LEU A 105 -32.85 3.11 4.00
CA LEU A 105 -32.48 3.12 2.58
C LEU A 105 -31.04 3.58 2.38
N ALA A 106 -30.61 4.64 3.08
CA ALA A 106 -29.24 5.15 3.00
C ALA A 106 -28.22 4.14 3.53
N MET A 107 -28.51 3.49 4.67
CA MET A 107 -27.67 2.46 5.27
C MET A 107 -27.46 1.28 4.32
N LEU A 108 -28.54 0.68 3.85
CA LEU A 108 -28.49 -0.51 2.98
C LEU A 108 -27.88 -0.19 1.62
N SER A 109 -28.08 1.04 1.13
CA SER A 109 -27.40 1.54 -0.06
C SER A 109 -25.89 1.70 0.15
N MET A 110 -25.46 2.25 1.29
CA MET A 110 -24.06 2.35 1.66
C MET A 110 -23.40 0.97 1.78
N ASP A 111 -24.07 0.01 2.43
CA ASP A 111 -23.56 -1.36 2.54
C ASP A 111 -23.37 -2.00 1.14
N ASN A 112 -24.34 -1.84 0.24
CA ASN A 112 -24.23 -2.32 -1.14
C ASN A 112 -23.08 -1.67 -1.91
N MET A 113 -22.88 -0.35 -1.74
CA MET A 113 -21.77 0.38 -2.35
C MET A 113 -20.41 -0.08 -1.80
N ALA A 114 -20.29 -0.15 -0.48
CA ALA A 114 -19.05 -0.51 0.20
C ALA A 114 -18.61 -1.96 -0.10
N LEU A 115 -19.56 -2.88 -0.28
CA LEU A 115 -19.29 -4.31 -0.41
C LEU A 115 -19.32 -4.84 -1.85
N GLY A 116 -19.99 -4.14 -2.78
CA GLY A 116 -20.15 -4.60 -4.17
C GLY A 116 -20.06 -3.52 -5.24
N GLY A 117 -19.74 -2.29 -4.86
CA GLY A 117 -19.60 -1.14 -5.76
C GLY A 117 -20.91 -0.76 -6.47
N MET A 118 -20.77 0.05 -7.53
CA MET A 118 -21.90 0.66 -8.23
C MET A 118 -22.92 -0.36 -8.77
N ARG A 119 -22.46 -1.52 -9.26
CA ARG A 119 -23.37 -2.55 -9.81
C ARG A 119 -24.27 -3.16 -8.73
N LEU A 120 -23.72 -3.43 -7.55
CA LEU A 120 -24.53 -3.98 -6.45
C LEU A 120 -25.45 -2.92 -5.87
N PHE A 121 -24.99 -1.68 -5.76
CA PHE A 121 -25.82 -0.53 -5.38
C PHE A 121 -27.05 -0.37 -6.28
N LEU A 122 -26.88 -0.37 -7.61
CA LEU A 122 -28.01 -0.26 -8.56
C LEU A 122 -29.00 -1.42 -8.42
N ARG A 123 -28.52 -2.66 -8.21
CA ARG A 123 -29.39 -3.81 -7.94
C ARG A 123 -30.10 -3.69 -6.60
N GLY A 124 -29.43 -3.14 -5.59
CA GLY A 124 -30.00 -2.84 -4.29
C GLY A 124 -31.14 -1.82 -4.37
N LEU A 125 -31.01 -0.78 -5.20
CA LEU A 125 -32.09 0.18 -5.46
C LEU A 125 -33.32 -0.51 -6.06
N LEU A 126 -33.12 -1.41 -7.04
CA LEU A 126 -34.22 -2.22 -7.59
C LEU A 126 -34.84 -3.12 -6.51
N ALA A 127 -34.03 -3.74 -5.67
CA ALA A 127 -34.50 -4.56 -4.56
C ALA A 127 -35.34 -3.75 -3.56
N HIS A 128 -34.93 -2.53 -3.22
CA HIS A 128 -35.72 -1.60 -2.41
C HIS A 128 -37.09 -1.32 -3.04
N LEU A 129 -37.14 -0.99 -4.34
CA LEU A 129 -38.40 -0.75 -5.04
C LEU A 129 -39.32 -1.98 -5.01
N THR A 130 -38.77 -3.18 -5.24
CA THR A 130 -39.55 -4.42 -5.13
C THR A 130 -40.05 -4.69 -3.71
N GLY A 131 -39.24 -4.37 -2.70
CA GLY A 131 -39.62 -4.46 -1.29
C GLY A 131 -40.77 -3.52 -0.95
N ILE A 132 -40.68 -2.26 -1.38
CA ILE A 132 -41.73 -1.25 -1.21
C ILE A 132 -43.03 -1.72 -1.86
N ALA A 133 -42.98 -2.17 -3.13
CA ALA A 133 -44.15 -2.67 -3.84
C ALA A 133 -44.81 -3.83 -3.10
N THR A 134 -44.01 -4.80 -2.62
CA THR A 134 -44.50 -5.96 -1.85
C THR A 134 -45.13 -5.53 -0.52
N GLY A 135 -44.51 -4.59 0.19
CA GLY A 135 -45.04 -4.08 1.45
C GLY A 135 -46.34 -3.30 1.27
N VAL A 136 -46.47 -2.48 0.23
CA VAL A 136 -47.72 -1.76 -0.11
C VAL A 136 -48.85 -2.73 -0.46
N LEU A 137 -48.54 -3.82 -1.18
CA LEU A 137 -49.54 -4.85 -1.50
C LEU A 137 -50.08 -5.55 -0.24
N LEU A 138 -49.23 -5.73 0.78
CA LEU A 138 -49.60 -6.44 2.02
C LEU A 138 -50.24 -5.53 3.08
N ALA A 139 -49.72 -4.31 3.26
CA ALA A 139 -50.16 -3.37 4.29
C ALA A 139 -51.22 -2.37 3.78
N GLY A 140 -51.41 -2.28 2.47
CA GLY A 140 -52.23 -1.26 1.82
C GLY A 140 -51.47 0.05 1.59
N TRP A 141 -52.05 0.90 0.74
CA TRP A 141 -51.53 2.25 0.50
C TRP A 141 -52.09 3.24 1.51
N ALA A 142 -51.27 3.61 2.50
CA ALA A 142 -51.61 4.61 3.51
C ALA A 142 -50.35 5.38 3.94
N PRO A 143 -49.76 6.24 3.08
CA PRO A 143 -48.55 6.98 3.43
C PRO A 143 -48.83 8.06 4.48
N ALA A 144 -48.01 8.06 5.53
CA ALA A 144 -47.96 9.05 6.60
C ALA A 144 -46.50 9.52 6.79
N PRO A 145 -45.98 10.38 5.88
CA PRO A 145 -44.56 10.75 5.82
C PRO A 145 -44.17 11.81 6.87
N VAL A 146 -44.70 11.72 8.07
CA VAL A 146 -44.43 12.63 9.19
C VAL A 146 -43.67 11.86 10.28
N THR A 147 -42.55 12.40 10.73
CA THR A 147 -41.78 11.80 11.84
C THR A 147 -42.01 12.60 13.12
N ASN A 148 -42.51 11.94 14.15
CA ASN A 148 -42.78 12.54 15.46
C ASN A 148 -41.54 12.58 16.35
N ALA A 149 -41.54 13.45 17.37
CA ALA A 149 -40.42 13.61 18.31
C ALA A 149 -40.00 12.28 18.98
N ARG A 150 -40.96 11.41 19.30
CA ARG A 150 -40.68 10.08 19.84
C ARG A 150 -39.92 9.21 18.85
N GLU A 151 -40.33 9.18 17.59
CA GLU A 151 -39.67 8.39 16.53
C GLU A 151 -38.26 8.90 16.24
N ILE A 152 -38.04 10.22 16.30
CA ILE A 152 -36.70 10.82 16.20
C ILE A 152 -35.79 10.28 17.30
N LEU A 153 -36.30 10.17 18.54
CA LEU A 153 -35.53 9.64 19.68
C LEU A 153 -35.07 8.19 19.43
N PHE A 154 -35.94 7.35 18.86
CA PHE A 154 -35.59 5.97 18.45
C PHE A 154 -34.55 5.93 17.32
N CYS A 155 -34.45 6.96 16.49
CA CYS A 155 -33.45 7.06 15.42
C CYS A 155 -32.08 7.58 15.89
N LEU A 156 -31.99 8.20 17.08
CA LEU A 156 -30.72 8.80 17.55
C LEU A 156 -29.56 7.79 17.64
N PRO A 157 -29.73 6.56 18.17
CA PRO A 157 -28.66 5.57 18.17
C PRO A 157 -28.17 5.27 16.75
N PHE A 158 -29.08 5.18 15.77
CA PHE A 158 -28.74 4.94 14.37
C PHE A 158 -27.89 6.10 13.82
N LEU A 159 -28.38 7.33 13.98
CA LEU A 159 -27.72 8.56 13.51
C LEU A 159 -26.32 8.75 14.09
N LEU A 160 -26.12 8.39 15.37
CA LEU A 160 -24.85 8.60 16.06
C LEU A 160 -23.87 7.44 15.85
N ILE A 161 -24.34 6.19 15.81
CA ILE A 161 -23.46 5.01 15.82
C ILE A 161 -23.10 4.58 14.40
N TYR A 162 -24.06 4.53 13.47
CA TYR A 162 -23.83 3.93 12.16
C TYR A 162 -22.80 4.71 11.30
N PRO A 163 -22.85 6.05 11.19
CA PRO A 163 -21.84 6.80 10.44
C PRO A 163 -20.42 6.63 11.01
N GLN A 164 -20.29 6.56 12.34
CA GLN A 164 -18.99 6.34 13.00
C GLN A 164 -18.44 4.95 12.72
N LEU A 165 -19.31 3.94 12.70
CA LEU A 165 -18.95 2.56 12.34
C LEU A 165 -18.42 2.51 10.89
N VAL A 166 -19.16 3.06 9.93
CA VAL A 166 -18.76 3.07 8.51
C VAL A 166 -17.47 3.87 8.32
N GLY A 167 -17.35 5.03 8.97
CA GLY A 167 -16.15 5.87 8.93
C GLY A 167 -14.91 5.13 9.45
N ASN A 168 -15.00 4.49 10.61
CA ASN A 168 -13.90 3.73 11.20
C ASN A 168 -13.50 2.52 10.33
N ILE A 169 -14.48 1.77 9.81
CA ILE A 169 -14.23 0.65 8.90
C ILE A 169 -13.49 1.14 7.64
N THR A 170 -13.98 2.24 7.04
CA THR A 170 -13.39 2.82 5.83
C THR A 170 -11.95 3.29 6.08
N PHE A 171 -11.71 3.96 7.20
CA PHE A 171 -10.37 4.41 7.59
C PHE A 171 -9.40 3.25 7.82
N GLN A 172 -9.82 2.20 8.53
CA GLN A 172 -8.99 1.02 8.75
C GLN A 172 -8.67 0.27 7.45
N LEU A 173 -9.63 0.18 6.53
CA LEU A 173 -9.41 -0.42 5.21
C LEU A 173 -8.38 0.39 4.41
N ALA A 174 -8.47 1.72 4.41
CA ALA A 174 -7.51 2.58 3.74
C ALA A 174 -6.09 2.40 4.30
N GLN A 175 -5.93 2.39 5.62
CA GLN A 175 -4.62 2.19 6.26
C GLN A 175 -4.01 0.81 5.94
N ARG A 176 -4.82 -0.25 5.91
CA ARG A 176 -4.34 -1.60 5.57
C ARG A 176 -3.87 -1.68 4.13
N LEU A 177 -4.61 -1.08 3.20
CA LEU A 177 -4.23 -1.03 1.79
C LEU A 177 -2.89 -0.30 1.59
N ASP A 178 -2.69 0.82 2.28
CA ASP A 178 -1.43 1.57 2.20
C ASP A 178 -0.25 0.80 2.80
N ALA A 179 -0.45 0.14 3.94
CA ALA A 179 0.58 -0.68 4.57
C ALA A 179 0.98 -1.87 3.67
N GLU A 180 0.00 -2.56 3.10
CA GLU A 180 0.24 -3.68 2.19
C GLU A 180 0.98 -3.22 0.93
N LYS A 181 0.55 -2.10 0.33
CA LYS A 181 1.25 -1.45 -0.79
C LYS A 181 2.71 -1.15 -0.46
N ARG A 182 2.99 -0.53 0.70
CA ARG A 182 4.37 -0.25 1.14
C ARG A 182 5.19 -1.51 1.32
N SER A 183 4.59 -2.56 1.90
CA SER A 183 5.28 -3.84 2.09
C SER A 183 5.64 -4.51 0.76
N LEU A 184 4.77 -4.40 -0.25
CA LEU A 184 5.04 -4.92 -1.59
C LEU A 184 6.18 -4.14 -2.25
N LEU A 185 6.17 -2.81 -2.12
CA LEU A 185 7.26 -1.96 -2.64
C LEU A 185 8.60 -2.28 -1.95
N GLN A 186 8.61 -2.50 -0.63
CA GLN A 186 9.80 -2.90 0.12
C GLN A 186 10.33 -4.28 -0.27
N ARG A 187 9.47 -5.18 -0.76
CA ARG A 187 9.86 -6.54 -1.19
C ARG A 187 10.35 -6.62 -2.63
N THR A 188 10.35 -5.51 -3.36
CA THR A 188 11.05 -5.47 -4.65
C THR A 188 12.55 -5.58 -4.38
N ARG A 189 13.28 -6.39 -5.16
CA ARG A 189 14.75 -6.45 -5.11
C ARG A 189 15.42 -5.47 -6.06
N ILE A 190 14.63 -4.90 -6.96
CA ILE A 190 15.05 -4.15 -8.13
C ILE A 190 14.50 -2.73 -8.04
N ASP A 191 15.34 -1.74 -8.33
CA ASP A 191 14.92 -0.36 -8.54
C ASP A 191 14.16 -0.24 -9.86
N ALA A 192 12.92 0.23 -9.80
CA ALA A 192 12.02 0.25 -10.95
C ALA A 192 12.47 1.19 -12.08
N LEU A 193 13.30 2.19 -11.78
CA LEU A 193 13.80 3.12 -12.79
C LEU A 193 14.97 2.52 -13.55
N THR A 194 15.95 1.97 -12.83
CA THR A 194 17.26 1.60 -13.36
C THR A 194 17.43 0.12 -13.68
N GLY A 195 16.58 -0.74 -13.10
CA GLY A 195 16.74 -2.20 -13.22
C GLY A 195 17.89 -2.79 -12.37
N LEU A 196 18.64 -1.95 -11.65
CA LEU A 196 19.65 -2.38 -10.70
C LEU A 196 19.00 -2.91 -9.42
N TRP A 197 19.79 -3.51 -8.54
CA TRP A 197 19.29 -3.79 -7.19
C TRP A 197 18.91 -2.49 -6.49
N ASN A 198 17.90 -2.55 -5.63
CA ASN A 198 17.63 -1.44 -4.73
C ASN A 198 18.55 -1.50 -3.50
N ARG A 199 18.62 -0.40 -2.76
CA ARG A 199 19.42 -0.28 -1.54
C ARG A 199 19.20 -1.42 -0.55
N GLY A 200 17.93 -1.82 -0.33
CA GLY A 200 17.60 -2.86 0.66
C GLY A 200 18.20 -4.22 0.30
N TYR A 201 17.98 -4.68 -0.93
CA TYR A 201 18.53 -5.96 -1.38
C TYR A 201 20.06 -5.93 -1.46
N TRP A 202 20.64 -4.80 -1.87
CA TRP A 202 22.09 -4.65 -1.89
C TRP A 202 22.73 -4.70 -0.50
N GLN A 203 22.14 -4.07 0.51
CA GLN A 203 22.66 -4.12 1.88
C GLN A 203 22.68 -5.56 2.42
N GLU A 204 21.64 -6.36 2.13
CA GLU A 204 21.62 -7.79 2.49
C GLU A 204 22.80 -8.56 1.85
N ARG A 205 23.08 -8.29 0.57
CA ARG A 205 24.18 -8.93 -0.17
C ARG A 205 25.55 -8.42 0.29
N ALA A 206 25.70 -7.12 0.54
CA ALA A 206 26.93 -6.51 1.04
C ALA A 206 27.27 -7.00 2.46
N LEU A 207 26.28 -7.21 3.32
CA LEU A 207 26.50 -7.78 4.66
C LEU A 207 26.99 -9.23 4.59
N ALA A 208 26.40 -10.02 3.68
CA ALA A 208 26.85 -11.39 3.43
C ALA A 208 28.29 -11.42 2.89
N GLU A 209 28.63 -10.46 2.04
CA GLU A 209 29.97 -10.28 1.49
C GLU A 209 31.00 -9.90 2.55
N LEU A 210 30.70 -8.88 3.36
CA LEU A 210 31.53 -8.47 4.50
C LEU A 210 31.83 -9.68 5.40
N SER A 211 30.80 -10.45 5.74
CA SER A 211 30.94 -11.64 6.58
C SER A 211 31.79 -12.73 5.91
N ARG A 212 31.71 -12.88 4.59
CA ARG A 212 32.54 -13.83 3.83
C ARG A 212 34.00 -13.42 3.85
N SER A 213 34.28 -12.17 3.50
CA SER A 213 35.63 -11.61 3.40
C SER A 213 36.35 -11.60 4.75
N GLN A 214 35.66 -11.24 5.84
CA GLN A 214 36.21 -11.32 7.20
C GLN A 214 36.60 -12.76 7.59
N ARG A 215 35.78 -13.76 7.23
CA ARG A 215 36.08 -15.18 7.55
C ARG A 215 37.24 -15.73 6.73
N GLN A 216 37.37 -15.31 5.47
CA GLN A 216 38.37 -15.85 4.54
C GLN A 216 39.67 -15.04 4.52
N GLY A 217 39.69 -13.84 5.12
CA GLY A 217 40.78 -12.89 4.95
C GLY A 217 40.91 -12.38 3.51
N ALA A 218 39.85 -12.49 2.71
CA ALA A 218 39.84 -12.05 1.32
C ALA A 218 39.64 -10.53 1.25
N PRO A 219 40.35 -9.81 0.36
CA PRO A 219 40.16 -8.37 0.20
C PRO A 219 38.80 -8.08 -0.46
N ALA A 220 38.14 -7.01 -0.03
CA ALA A 220 36.95 -6.51 -0.70
C ALA A 220 36.92 -4.98 -0.57
N VAL A 221 36.36 -4.30 -1.57
CA VAL A 221 36.24 -2.82 -1.56
C VAL A 221 34.78 -2.43 -1.75
N LEU A 222 34.28 -1.56 -0.89
CA LEU A 222 32.99 -0.89 -1.04
C LEU A 222 33.22 0.45 -1.73
N VAL A 223 32.41 0.75 -2.73
CA VAL A 223 32.48 2.00 -3.47
C VAL A 223 31.11 2.68 -3.45
N ILE A 224 31.08 3.96 -3.10
CA ILE A 224 29.90 4.81 -3.28
C ILE A 224 30.22 5.81 -4.38
N ALA A 225 29.28 5.97 -5.30
CA ALA A 225 29.39 6.82 -6.46
C ALA A 225 28.22 7.80 -6.51
N ASP A 226 28.48 9.03 -6.93
CA ASP A 226 27.46 10.07 -7.05
C ASP A 226 27.65 10.86 -8.36
N ILE A 227 26.53 11.09 -9.05
CA ILE A 227 26.53 11.87 -10.28
C ILE A 227 26.75 13.34 -9.97
N ASP A 228 27.85 13.88 -10.48
CA ASP A 228 28.20 15.28 -10.26
C ASP A 228 27.15 16.20 -10.91
N HIS A 229 26.69 17.18 -10.15
CA HIS A 229 25.75 18.20 -10.61
C HIS A 229 24.43 17.65 -11.16
N PHE A 230 23.98 16.47 -10.72
CA PHE A 230 22.73 15.86 -11.20
C PHE A 230 21.50 16.77 -11.04
N LYS A 231 21.43 17.52 -9.94
CA LYS A 231 20.38 18.52 -9.73
C LYS A 231 20.31 19.54 -10.87
N ASN A 232 21.45 20.00 -11.40
CA ASN A 232 21.47 20.94 -12.52
C ASN A 232 20.85 20.31 -13.78
N ILE A 233 21.06 19.01 -14.02
CA ILE A 233 20.44 18.31 -15.14
C ILE A 233 18.91 18.33 -15.00
N ASN A 234 18.40 18.00 -13.81
CA ASN A 234 16.96 18.06 -13.55
C ASN A 234 16.39 19.47 -13.68
N ASP A 235 17.11 20.47 -13.16
CA ASP A 235 16.64 21.86 -13.15
C ASP A 235 16.60 22.47 -14.58
N HIS A 236 17.54 22.10 -15.46
CA HIS A 236 17.62 22.66 -16.82
C HIS A 236 16.85 21.85 -17.88
N PHE A 237 16.78 20.52 -17.73
CA PHE A 237 16.22 19.62 -18.76
C PHE A 237 14.99 18.84 -18.27
N GLY A 238 14.63 18.98 -16.99
CA GLY A 238 13.50 18.30 -16.37
C GLY A 238 13.81 16.88 -15.88
N HIS A 239 13.00 16.42 -14.92
CA HIS A 239 13.17 15.10 -14.30
C HIS A 239 13.12 13.93 -15.29
N GLY A 240 12.37 14.06 -16.39
CA GLY A 240 12.31 13.01 -17.42
C GLY A 240 13.67 12.75 -18.09
N VAL A 241 14.48 13.79 -18.30
CA VAL A 241 15.83 13.67 -18.86
C VAL A 241 16.79 13.11 -17.81
N GLY A 242 16.69 13.56 -16.54
CA GLY A 242 17.46 12.99 -15.44
C GLY A 242 17.23 11.49 -15.27
N ASP A 243 15.98 11.03 -15.40
CA ASP A 243 15.62 9.62 -15.38
C ASP A 243 16.27 8.82 -16.51
N GLN A 244 16.42 9.40 -17.71
CA GLN A 244 17.12 8.75 -18.81
C GLN A 244 18.62 8.65 -18.56
N VAL A 245 19.24 9.70 -18.02
CA VAL A 245 20.65 9.69 -17.61
C VAL A 245 20.90 8.56 -16.61
N LEU A 246 20.04 8.42 -15.60
CA LEU A 246 20.13 7.35 -14.60
C LEU A 246 20.02 5.95 -15.24
N ARG A 247 19.07 5.74 -16.15
CA ARG A 247 18.91 4.46 -16.88
C ARG A 247 20.16 4.10 -17.68
N ARG A 248 20.70 5.04 -18.45
CA ARG A 248 21.87 4.80 -19.30
C ARG A 248 23.13 4.57 -18.49
N LEU A 249 23.35 5.38 -17.45
CA LEU A 249 24.46 5.20 -16.54
C LEU A 249 24.39 3.84 -15.85
N SER A 250 23.20 3.43 -15.41
CA SER A 250 23.00 2.12 -14.77
C SER A 250 23.34 0.95 -15.69
N ALA A 251 22.86 1.01 -16.95
CA ALA A 251 23.19 0.00 -17.95
C ALA A 251 24.70 -0.05 -18.26
N LEU A 252 25.36 1.12 -18.28
CA LEU A 252 26.79 1.22 -18.48
C LEU A 252 27.58 0.60 -17.31
N LEU A 253 27.25 0.96 -16.07
CA LEU A 253 27.88 0.41 -14.87
C LEU A 253 27.72 -1.11 -14.81
N GLN A 254 26.52 -1.61 -15.13
CA GLN A 254 26.24 -3.05 -15.14
C GLN A 254 27.03 -3.82 -16.20
N LYS A 255 27.35 -3.18 -17.35
CA LYS A 255 28.13 -3.78 -18.43
C LYS A 255 29.63 -3.87 -18.09
N GLU A 256 30.16 -2.87 -17.39
CA GLU A 256 31.58 -2.75 -17.07
C GLU A 256 32.01 -3.53 -15.83
N LEU A 257 31.05 -3.82 -14.93
CA LEU A 257 31.26 -4.63 -13.73
C LEU A 257 31.08 -6.13 -14.02
N ARG A 258 31.72 -6.97 -13.19
CA ARG A 258 31.61 -8.43 -13.27
C ARG A 258 30.28 -8.89 -12.65
N ILE A 259 29.86 -10.11 -13.01
CA ILE A 259 28.68 -10.75 -12.41
C ILE A 259 28.84 -10.93 -10.87
N SER A 260 30.07 -11.08 -10.39
CA SER A 260 30.39 -11.18 -8.97
C SER A 260 30.21 -9.86 -8.22
N ASP A 261 30.30 -8.73 -8.92
CA ASP A 261 30.28 -7.41 -8.30
C ASP A 261 28.84 -7.06 -7.94
N LEU A 262 28.65 -6.48 -6.76
CA LEU A 262 27.33 -6.15 -6.26
C LEU A 262 27.05 -4.70 -6.62
N LEU A 263 26.07 -4.41 -7.48
CA LEU A 263 25.73 -3.05 -7.91
C LEU A 263 24.28 -2.69 -7.56
N CYS A 264 24.06 -1.50 -7.00
CA CYS A 264 22.72 -0.98 -6.72
C CYS A 264 22.58 0.51 -6.98
N ARG A 265 21.32 0.96 -7.12
CA ARG A 265 20.96 2.36 -6.91
C ARG A 265 20.73 2.57 -5.41
N TYR A 266 21.63 3.30 -4.77
CA TYR A 266 21.65 3.51 -3.32
C TYR A 266 20.72 4.65 -2.89
N GLY A 267 20.68 5.72 -3.69
CA GLY A 267 19.90 6.93 -3.45
C GLY A 267 19.32 7.52 -4.74
N GLY A 268 18.98 8.82 -4.73
CA GLY A 268 18.44 9.52 -5.90
C GLY A 268 19.38 9.41 -7.10
N GLU A 269 20.55 10.03 -6.99
CA GLU A 269 21.65 9.98 -7.97
C GLU A 269 22.85 9.14 -7.52
N GLU A 270 22.73 8.45 -6.39
CA GLU A 270 23.81 7.69 -5.77
C GLU A 270 23.75 6.20 -6.14
N PHE A 271 24.91 5.63 -6.43
CA PHE A 271 25.12 4.20 -6.66
C PHE A 271 26.07 3.66 -5.61
N ALA A 272 25.86 2.41 -5.21
CA ALA A 272 26.80 1.72 -4.35
C ALA A 272 27.18 0.38 -4.98
N MET A 273 28.43 0.01 -4.78
CA MET A 273 28.94 -1.26 -5.22
C MET A 273 29.89 -1.91 -4.22
N VAL A 274 29.95 -3.24 -4.27
CA VAL A 274 30.99 -4.01 -3.58
C VAL A 274 31.75 -4.79 -4.64
N LEU A 275 33.07 -4.75 -4.56
CA LEU A 275 34.02 -5.46 -5.41
C LEU A 275 34.65 -6.59 -4.58
N PRO A 276 34.12 -7.82 -4.64
CA PRO A 276 34.68 -8.99 -3.99
C PRO A 276 36.09 -9.31 -4.48
N ASP A 277 36.89 -9.94 -3.61
CA ASP A 277 38.20 -10.50 -3.93
C ASP A 277 39.13 -9.49 -4.65
N THR A 278 39.01 -8.22 -4.26
CA THR A 278 39.69 -7.07 -4.88
C THR A 278 40.23 -6.15 -3.80
N ASP A 279 41.48 -5.73 -3.91
CA ASP A 279 42.13 -4.76 -3.04
C ASP A 279 41.97 -3.32 -3.57
N ASN A 280 42.45 -2.32 -2.83
CA ASN A 280 42.37 -0.92 -3.22
C ASN A 280 43.02 -0.63 -4.59
N VAL A 281 44.13 -1.28 -4.92
CA VAL A 281 44.84 -1.05 -6.20
C VAL A 281 43.98 -1.56 -7.36
N GLY A 282 43.47 -2.79 -7.26
CA GLY A 282 42.58 -3.37 -8.26
C GLY A 282 41.25 -2.61 -8.37
N ALA A 283 40.67 -2.22 -7.24
CA ALA A 283 39.44 -1.46 -7.20
C ALA A 283 39.61 -0.10 -7.88
N LEU A 284 40.69 0.64 -7.56
CA LEU A 284 40.97 1.93 -8.17
C LEU A 284 41.14 1.80 -9.69
N ALA A 285 41.80 0.77 -10.19
CA ALA A 285 41.92 0.53 -11.63
C ALA A 285 40.57 0.27 -12.30
N ILE A 286 39.67 -0.49 -11.65
CA ILE A 286 38.29 -0.72 -12.14
C ILE A 286 37.50 0.59 -12.14
N ILE A 287 37.55 1.34 -11.05
CA ILE A 287 36.79 2.58 -10.89
C ILE A 287 37.31 3.68 -11.83
N GLU A 288 38.61 3.82 -12.05
CA GLU A 288 39.14 4.78 -13.03
C GLU A 288 38.73 4.43 -14.46
N ARG A 289 38.73 3.14 -14.82
CA ARG A 289 38.17 2.70 -16.11
C ARG A 289 36.69 3.05 -16.24
N LEU A 290 35.91 2.83 -15.17
CA LEU A 290 34.50 3.20 -15.12
C LEU A 290 34.32 4.71 -15.30
N ARG A 291 35.05 5.53 -14.53
CA ARG A 291 35.02 6.99 -14.59
C ARG A 291 35.30 7.50 -16.01
N ASP A 292 36.37 7.02 -16.64
CA ASP A 292 36.72 7.39 -18.02
C ASP A 292 35.69 6.92 -19.05
N THR A 293 35.02 5.80 -18.79
CA THR A 293 33.96 5.29 -19.67
C THR A 293 32.70 6.13 -19.54
N VAL A 294 32.32 6.52 -18.31
CA VAL A 294 31.19 7.42 -18.05
C VAL A 294 31.43 8.79 -18.69
N MET A 295 32.63 9.36 -18.53
CA MET A 295 33.00 10.65 -19.13
C MET A 295 32.92 10.68 -20.67
N ARG A 296 33.08 9.52 -21.31
CA ARG A 296 33.03 9.35 -22.77
C ARG A 296 31.68 8.83 -23.26
N CYS A 297 30.77 8.48 -22.36
CA CYS A 297 29.49 7.91 -22.71
C CYS A 297 28.57 8.97 -23.33
N ASP A 298 27.98 8.62 -24.47
CA ASP A 298 26.87 9.38 -25.04
C ASP A 298 25.56 9.01 -24.31
N LEU A 299 25.06 9.97 -23.53
CA LEU A 299 23.80 9.85 -22.80
C LEU A 299 22.57 10.10 -23.68
N GLY A 300 22.76 10.26 -24.99
CA GLY A 300 21.73 10.25 -26.00
C GLY A 300 21.24 11.62 -26.45
N PRO A 301 20.29 11.64 -27.40
CA PRO A 301 19.84 12.89 -28.02
C PRO A 301 19.15 13.84 -27.03
N ASP A 302 18.56 13.29 -25.97
CA ASP A 302 17.80 14.06 -24.97
C ASP A 302 18.71 14.77 -23.95
N TYR A 303 20.00 14.43 -23.90
CA TYR A 303 21.01 15.12 -23.08
C TYR A 303 22.33 15.27 -23.85
N PRO A 304 22.60 16.42 -24.47
CA PRO A 304 23.81 16.65 -25.27
C PRO A 304 25.08 16.90 -24.43
N GLY A 305 24.96 16.93 -23.10
CA GLY A 305 26.06 17.18 -22.17
C GLY A 305 26.88 15.93 -21.84
N ARG A 306 27.99 16.14 -21.14
CA ARG A 306 28.73 15.07 -20.47
C ARG A 306 28.32 15.00 -19.01
N VAL A 307 28.41 13.81 -18.44
CA VAL A 307 28.24 13.59 -17.01
C VAL A 307 29.54 13.07 -16.44
N THR A 308 29.88 13.55 -15.26
CA THR A 308 30.99 13.04 -14.46
C THR A 308 30.44 12.42 -13.18
N VAL A 309 31.20 11.49 -12.62
CA VAL A 309 30.83 10.79 -11.39
C VAL A 309 32.03 10.85 -10.47
N SER A 310 31.76 11.18 -9.21
CA SER A 310 32.75 11.11 -8.13
C SER A 310 32.61 9.78 -7.40
N PHE A 311 33.72 9.19 -6.97
CA PHE A 311 33.76 7.88 -6.33
C PHE A 311 34.52 7.95 -5.00
N GLY A 312 33.96 7.34 -3.96
CA GLY A 312 34.64 7.06 -2.70
C GLY A 312 34.80 5.56 -2.52
N LEU A 313 36.04 5.11 -2.30
CA LEU A 313 36.39 3.70 -2.15
C LEU A 313 36.83 3.43 -0.72
N ALA A 314 36.40 2.32 -0.12
CA ALA A 314 36.91 1.86 1.17
C ALA A 314 37.20 0.37 1.11
N GLN A 315 38.47 -0.02 1.26
CA GLN A 315 38.83 -1.43 1.42
C GLN A 315 38.43 -1.92 2.81
N LEU A 316 37.87 -3.13 2.85
CA LEU A 316 37.59 -3.85 4.07
C LEU A 316 38.91 -4.12 4.80
N GLY A 317 39.02 -3.56 6.01
CA GLY A 317 40.20 -3.73 6.86
C GLY A 317 39.81 -3.93 8.33
N PRO A 318 40.79 -4.20 9.21
CA PRO A 318 40.53 -4.50 10.63
C PRO A 318 39.79 -3.39 11.40
N ALA A 319 39.88 -2.14 10.93
CA ALA A 319 39.20 -1.00 11.53
C ALA A 319 37.69 -0.92 11.21
N ILE A 320 37.21 -1.71 10.24
CA ILE A 320 35.81 -1.71 9.80
C ILE A 320 35.06 -2.83 10.52
N ALA A 321 34.27 -2.45 11.54
CA ALA A 321 33.58 -3.40 12.41
C ALA A 321 32.35 -4.04 11.74
N ASP A 322 31.58 -3.26 10.99
CA ASP A 322 30.31 -3.67 10.41
C ASP A 322 30.01 -2.94 9.08
N LEU A 323 28.87 -3.28 8.46
CA LEU A 323 28.46 -2.69 7.18
C LEU A 323 28.21 -1.17 7.28
N PRO A 324 27.54 -0.63 8.31
CA PRO A 324 27.43 0.82 8.52
C PRO A 324 28.78 1.54 8.52
N ALA A 325 29.78 1.05 9.27
CA ALA A 325 31.12 1.64 9.29
C ALA A 325 31.80 1.56 7.91
N TRP A 326 31.58 0.48 7.16
CA TRP A 326 32.14 0.34 5.81
C TRP A 326 31.56 1.35 4.82
N ILE A 327 30.24 1.56 4.90
CA ILE A 327 29.52 2.57 4.11
C ILE A 327 30.00 3.97 4.48
N GLU A 328 30.12 4.28 5.77
CA GLU A 328 30.59 5.58 6.27
C GLU A 328 32.01 5.92 5.81
N ALA A 329 32.91 4.92 5.78
CA ALA A 329 34.26 5.09 5.26
C ALA A 329 34.27 5.45 3.76
N ALA A 330 33.47 4.75 2.95
CA ALA A 330 33.37 5.05 1.52
C ALA A 330 32.68 6.40 1.26
N ASP A 331 31.67 6.76 2.06
CA ASP A 331 30.99 8.05 1.96
C ASP A 331 31.92 9.22 2.33
N THR A 332 32.75 9.04 3.36
CA THR A 332 33.80 10.00 3.74
C THR A 332 34.77 10.23 2.57
N ALA A 333 35.20 9.16 1.88
CA ALA A 333 36.05 9.28 0.71
C ALA A 333 35.33 9.97 -0.46
N LEU A 334 34.05 9.68 -0.68
CA LEU A 334 33.24 10.33 -1.72
C LEU A 334 33.10 11.82 -1.45
N TYR A 335 32.90 12.19 -0.18
CA TYR A 335 32.85 13.58 0.24
C TYR A 335 34.17 14.31 -0.07
N GLN A 336 35.31 13.68 0.20
CA GLN A 336 36.64 14.21 -0.16
C GLN A 336 36.78 14.36 -1.68
N ALA A 337 36.31 13.39 -2.48
CA ALA A 337 36.31 13.48 -3.93
C ALA A 337 35.51 14.70 -4.43
N LYS A 338 34.32 14.94 -3.85
CA LYS A 338 33.47 16.10 -4.15
C LYS A 338 34.12 17.42 -3.75
N GLN A 339 34.75 17.49 -2.58
CA GLN A 339 35.45 18.70 -2.12
C GLN A 339 36.68 19.03 -2.96
N ALA A 340 37.43 18.02 -3.40
CA ALA A 340 38.67 18.23 -4.12
C ALA A 340 38.47 18.62 -5.60
N GLY A 341 37.22 18.76 -6.06
CA GLY A 341 36.88 19.25 -7.40
C GLY A 341 36.06 18.29 -8.25
N ARG A 342 35.48 17.23 -7.65
CA ARG A 342 34.63 16.23 -8.32
C ARG A 342 35.37 15.45 -9.42
N ASN A 343 34.64 14.64 -10.19
CA ASN A 343 35.14 13.81 -11.30
C ASN A 343 36.42 13.04 -10.95
N ARG A 344 36.44 12.38 -9.79
CA ARG A 344 37.62 11.67 -9.29
C ARG A 344 37.23 10.55 -8.35
N SER A 345 38.21 9.69 -8.11
CA SER A 345 38.14 8.60 -7.14
C SER A 345 39.04 8.93 -5.95
N VAL A 346 38.55 8.72 -4.74
CA VAL A 346 39.35 8.86 -3.51
C VAL A 346 39.25 7.55 -2.72
N VAL A 347 40.37 7.10 -2.18
CA VAL A 347 40.44 5.91 -1.32
C VAL A 347 40.44 6.35 0.14
N TYR A 348 39.57 5.76 0.95
CA TYR A 348 39.51 6.02 2.37
C TYR A 348 40.83 5.64 3.04
N GLY A 349 41.40 6.57 3.81
CA GLY A 349 42.65 6.38 4.53
C GLY A 349 43.92 6.52 3.67
N SER A 350 43.82 6.79 2.36
CA SER A 350 44.99 7.24 1.59
C SER A 350 45.25 8.71 1.93
N GLN A 351 46.36 9.00 2.60
CA GLN A 351 46.88 10.36 2.65
C GLN A 351 47.36 10.72 1.24
N ASP A 352 46.66 11.63 0.55
CA ASP A 352 47.24 12.30 -0.60
C ASP A 352 48.52 13.02 -0.12
N PRO A 353 49.68 12.86 -0.79
CA PRO A 353 50.83 13.70 -0.52
C PRO A 353 50.47 15.12 -0.91
N VAL A 354 50.16 15.94 0.10
CA VAL A 354 50.00 17.38 -0.06
C VAL A 354 51.26 17.91 -0.74
N SER A 355 51.06 18.48 -1.92
CA SER A 355 52.01 19.28 -2.70
C SER A 355 52.96 20.09 -1.81
N SER A 356 54.17 19.58 -1.57
CA SER A 356 55.33 20.40 -1.25
C SER A 356 55.82 21.02 -2.56
N ALA A 357 55.16 22.10 -2.99
CA ALA A 357 55.71 23.04 -3.95
C ALA A 357 56.47 24.11 -3.15
N GLY A 358 57.80 24.09 -3.33
CA GLY A 358 58.73 25.09 -2.80
C GLY A 358 58.83 26.35 -3.65
#